data_AF-A0A937BDY1-F1
#
_entry.id   AF-A0A937BDY1-F1
#
_cell.length_a   1.000
_cell.length_b   1.000
_cell.length_c   1.000
_cell.angle_alpha   90.00
_cell.angle_beta   90.00
_cell.angle_gamma   90.00
#
_symmetry.space_group_name_H-M   'P 1'
#
loop_
_entity.id
_entity.type
_entity.pdbx_description
1 polymer ?
#
loop_
_entity_poly.entity_id
_entity_poly.type
_entity_poly.pdbx_seq_one_letter_code
_entity_poly.pdbx_strand_id
1 'polypeptide(L)'
;MLRLWSTNQTVINWSVAADWTIRDDYHLLFSFRTDEYFSDFIPEQDGFNPAIKQWDNYHFTIGTQRNFGWSEWIVGLRYNYAKRNDYPQPISFSDPSEDNFFRGETATGTIKSTGFQLMLSYTFTFGNTSKEN
;
A
#
# COMPACT_ATOMS: atom_id res chain seq x y z
N MET A 1 2.98 -4.99 -36.16
CA MET A 1 2.72 -3.61 -35.69
C MET A 1 2.28 -3.72 -34.23
N LEU A 2 3.06 -3.20 -33.28
CA LEU A 2 2.73 -3.31 -31.85
C LEU A 2 1.61 -2.31 -31.52
N ARG A 3 0.45 -2.77 -31.06
CA ARG A 3 -0.68 -1.93 -30.66
C ARG A 3 -0.61 -1.76 -29.14
N LEU A 4 -0.27 -0.56 -28.68
CA LEU A 4 -0.21 -0.21 -27.26
C LEU A 4 -1.55 0.45 -26.87
N TRP A 5 -2.19 -0.07 -25.82
CA TRP A 5 -3.34 0.57 -25.17
C TRP A 5 -3.08 0.67 -23.67
N SER A 6 -3.59 1.73 -23.04
CA SER A 6 -3.47 1.93 -21.60
C SER A 6 -4.67 1.29 -20.90
N THR A 7 -4.40 0.42 -19.93
CA THR A 7 -5.39 -0.11 -18.98
C THR A 7 -5.51 0.75 -17.72
N ASN A 8 -4.77 1.88 -17.66
CA ASN A 8 -4.77 2.75 -16.49
C ASN A 8 -6.11 3.49 -16.33
N GLN A 9 -6.60 3.51 -15.10
CA GLN A 9 -7.78 4.27 -14.66
C GLN A 9 -7.40 5.36 -13.66
N THR A 10 -8.24 6.39 -13.58
CA THR A 10 -8.14 7.39 -12.52
C THR A 10 -8.43 6.75 -11.16
N VAL A 11 -7.61 7.06 -10.17
CA VAL A 11 -7.77 6.61 -8.78
C VAL A 11 -7.86 7.79 -7.84
N ILE A 12 -8.60 7.61 -6.74
CA ILE A 12 -8.69 8.57 -5.65
C ILE A 12 -8.18 7.89 -4.39
N ASN A 13 -7.04 8.37 -3.90
CA ASN A 13 -6.47 7.96 -2.63
C ASN A 13 -6.79 9.02 -1.59
N TRP A 14 -7.16 8.60 -0.39
CA TRP A 14 -7.44 9.52 0.71
C TRP A 14 -6.72 9.08 1.97
N SER A 15 -6.45 10.06 2.83
CA SER A 15 -5.78 9.81 4.11
C SER A 15 -6.32 10.72 5.19
N VAL A 16 -6.40 10.21 6.41
CA VAL A 16 -6.66 10.97 7.62
C VAL A 16 -5.56 10.67 8.63
N ALA A 17 -5.11 11.69 9.34
CA ALA A 17 -4.12 11.55 10.39
C ALA A 17 -4.52 12.36 11.63
N ALA A 18 -4.09 11.89 12.79
CA ALA A 18 -4.26 12.55 14.07
C ALA A 18 -2.91 12.61 14.78
N ASP A 19 -2.58 13.80 15.31
CA ASP A 19 -1.48 14.03 16.22
C ASP A 19 -2.07 14.34 17.60
N TRP A 20 -1.73 13.52 18.59
CA TRP A 20 -2.12 13.71 19.98
C TRP A 20 -0.89 14.09 20.81
N THR A 21 -0.86 15.34 21.27
CA THR A 21 0.13 15.82 22.24
C THR A 21 -0.13 15.21 23.62
N ILE A 22 0.73 14.31 24.06
CA ILE A 22 0.68 13.74 25.42
C ILE A 22 1.44 14.67 26.39
N ARG A 23 2.55 15.24 25.91
CA ARG A 23 3.37 16.29 26.55
C ARG A 23 3.96 17.17 25.45
N ASP A 24 4.47 18.34 25.82
CA ASP A 24 5.12 19.27 24.87
C ASP A 24 6.32 18.64 24.12
N ASP A 25 6.95 17.62 24.72
CA ASP A 25 8.05 16.87 24.12
C ASP A 25 7.62 15.56 23.45
N TYR A 26 6.37 15.12 23.60
CA TYR A 26 5.95 13.76 23.28
C TYR A 26 4.55 13.68 22.66
N HIS A 27 4.54 13.22 21.42
CA HIS A 27 3.36 13.14 20.56
C HIS A 27 3.06 11.69 20.16
N LEU A 28 1.78 11.37 20.05
CA LEU A 28 1.29 10.08 19.55
C LEU A 28 0.61 10.31 18.20
N LEU A 29 1.07 9.58 17.19
CA LEU A 29 0.70 9.76 15.79
C LEU A 29 -0.14 8.59 15.32
N PHE A 30 -1.27 8.88 14.67
CA PHE A 30 -2.12 7.90 14.01
C PHE A 30 -2.39 8.33 12.57
N SER A 31 -2.41 7.37 11.64
CA SER A 31 -2.91 7.65 10.29
C SER A 31 -3.60 6.46 9.66
N PHE A 32 -4.61 6.74 8.86
CA PHE A 32 -5.21 5.80 7.93
C PHE A 32 -5.09 6.34 6.51
N ARG A 33 -4.72 5.48 5.55
CA ARG A 33 -4.63 5.84 4.13
C ARG A 33 -5.16 4.72 3.24
N THR A 34 -5.83 5.08 2.16
CA THR A 34 -6.20 4.18 1.08
C THR A 34 -5.31 4.38 -0.14
N ASP A 35 -4.96 3.26 -0.76
CA ASP A 35 -4.38 3.24 -2.10
C ASP A 35 -5.29 2.36 -2.96
N GLU A 36 -6.06 2.94 -3.87
CA GLU A 36 -6.90 2.19 -4.82
C GLU A 36 -6.04 1.59 -5.96
N TYR A 37 -6.51 0.52 -6.61
CA TYR A 37 -5.82 -0.02 -7.79
C TYR A 37 -6.10 0.83 -9.05
N PHE A 38 -5.09 1.01 -9.89
CA PHE A 38 -5.18 1.90 -11.06
C PHE A 38 -5.13 1.18 -12.41
N SER A 39 -5.10 -0.15 -12.43
CA SER A 39 -5.16 -0.93 -13.67
C SER A 39 -5.84 -2.26 -13.42
N ASP A 40 -6.60 -2.73 -14.40
CA ASP A 40 -7.15 -4.08 -14.43
C ASP A 40 -6.22 -5.06 -15.15
N PHE A 41 -6.32 -6.33 -14.75
CA PHE A 41 -5.74 -7.44 -15.51
C PHE A 41 -6.76 -7.91 -16.54
N ILE A 42 -6.37 -7.98 -17.82
CA ILE A 42 -7.20 -8.51 -18.91
C ILE A 42 -6.49 -9.78 -19.43
N PRO A 43 -6.87 -10.98 -18.95
CA PRO A 43 -6.22 -12.25 -19.30
C PRO A 43 -6.25 -12.61 -20.78
N GLU A 44 -7.28 -12.14 -21.49
CA GLU A 44 -7.59 -12.51 -22.88
C GLU A 44 -6.79 -11.71 -23.91
N GLN A 45 -6.06 -10.68 -23.46
CA GLN A 45 -5.29 -9.80 -24.33
C GLN A 45 -3.79 -10.07 -24.18
N ASP A 46 -3.22 -10.73 -25.18
CA ASP A 46 -1.79 -10.93 -25.30
C ASP A 46 -1.08 -9.58 -25.56
N GLY A 47 -0.41 -9.08 -24.54
CA GLY A 47 0.27 -7.79 -24.58
C GLY A 47 0.61 -7.36 -23.16
N PHE A 48 1.84 -6.89 -22.97
CA PHE A 48 2.45 -6.50 -21.69
C PHE A 48 1.44 -5.91 -20.69
N ASN A 49 1.01 -6.73 -19.73
CA ASN A 49 0.37 -6.27 -18.51
C ASN A 49 1.52 -6.01 -17.53
N PRO A 50 1.97 -4.76 -17.35
CA PRO A 50 3.12 -4.49 -16.49
C PRO A 50 2.75 -4.94 -15.08
N ALA A 51 3.73 -5.44 -14.32
CA ALA A 51 3.53 -5.86 -12.93
C ALA A 51 3.13 -4.65 -12.07
N ILE A 52 1.86 -4.30 -12.13
CA ILE A 52 1.25 -3.10 -11.56
C ILE A 52 0.30 -3.55 -10.46
N LYS A 53 0.15 -2.70 -9.44
CA LYS A 53 -0.78 -2.89 -8.32
C LYS A 53 -2.22 -3.04 -8.84
N GLN A 54 -2.73 -4.27 -8.78
CA GLN A 54 -4.08 -4.66 -9.21
C GLN A 54 -5.04 -4.88 -8.03
N TRP A 55 -4.69 -4.39 -6.84
CA TRP A 55 -5.49 -4.55 -5.62
C TRP A 55 -5.54 -3.26 -4.81
N ASP A 56 -6.65 -3.09 -4.08
CA ASP A 56 -6.78 -2.02 -3.10
C ASP A 56 -5.92 -2.32 -1.90
N ASN A 57 -5.37 -1.28 -1.30
CA ASN A 57 -4.51 -1.38 -0.14
C ASN A 57 -4.94 -0.36 0.92
N TYR A 58 -5.02 -0.83 2.15
CA TYR A 58 -5.39 -0.05 3.32
C TYR A 58 -4.19 -0.01 4.25
N HIS A 59 -3.82 1.20 4.66
CA HIS A 59 -2.66 1.44 5.49
C HIS A 59 -3.11 2.00 6.84
N PHE A 60 -2.69 1.33 7.92
CA PHE A 60 -2.86 1.80 9.28
C PHE A 60 -1.49 2.05 9.89
N THR A 61 -1.24 3.27 10.33
CA THR A 61 0.00 3.66 10.99
C THR A 61 -0.28 4.11 12.41
N ILE A 62 0.55 3.66 13.33
CA ILE A 62 0.68 4.21 14.67
C ILE A 62 2.15 4.50 14.92
N GLY A 63 2.45 5.61 15.58
CA GLY A 63 3.82 5.96 15.92
C GLY A 63 3.90 6.98 17.03
N THR A 64 5.10 7.28 17.46
CA THR A 64 5.38 8.29 18.46
C THR A 64 6.46 9.22 17.94
N GLN A 65 6.35 10.49 18.32
CA GLN A 65 7.37 11.49 18.08
C GLN A 65 7.84 12.03 19.43
N ARG A 66 9.15 12.18 19.58
CA ARG A 66 9.74 12.74 20.79
C ARG A 66 10.86 13.72 20.50
N ASN A 67 10.74 14.90 21.10
CA ASN A 67 11.76 15.95 21.06
C ASN A 67 12.69 15.83 22.26
N PHE A 68 13.99 15.92 22.01
CA PHE A 68 15.05 15.93 23.00
C PHE A 68 16.06 17.02 22.64
N GLY A 69 15.82 18.23 23.16
CA GLY A 69 16.67 19.41 22.92
C GLY A 69 16.80 19.72 21.44
N TRP A 70 17.94 19.35 20.85
CA TRP A 70 18.25 19.58 19.44
C TRP A 70 17.92 18.41 18.54
N SER A 71 17.37 17.34 19.08
CA SER A 71 17.01 16.14 18.32
C SER A 71 15.52 15.84 18.39
N GLU A 72 15.01 15.25 17.31
CA GLU A 72 13.66 14.71 17.22
C GLU A 72 13.76 13.26 16.74
N TRP A 73 13.01 12.39 17.39
CA TRP A 73 12.89 10.98 17.04
C TRP A 73 11.46 10.67 16.67
N ILE A 74 11.26 9.95 15.56
CA ILE A 74 9.95 9.40 15.20
C ILE A 74 10.10 7.90 15.00
N VAL A 75 9.29 7.13 15.72
CA VAL A 75 9.23 5.67 15.61
C VAL A 75 7.80 5.28 15.29
N GLY A 76 7.60 4.53 14.21
CA GLY A 76 6.26 4.14 13.77
C GLY A 76 6.20 2.71 13.27
N LEU A 77 5.03 2.10 13.44
CA LEU A 77 4.66 0.83 12.85
C LEU A 77 3.48 1.05 11.91
N ARG A 78 3.61 0.52 10.70
CA ARG A 78 2.53 0.50 9.73
C ARG A 78 2.12 -0.93 9.42
N TYR A 79 0.83 -1.21 9.52
CA TYR A 79 0.19 -2.40 8.98
C TYR A 79 -0.46 -2.05 7.64
N ASN A 80 -0.28 -2.91 6.64
CA ASN A 80 -0.97 -2.79 5.37
C ASN A 80 -1.76 -4.06 5.05
N TYR A 81 -2.98 -3.88 4.58
CA TYR A 81 -3.88 -4.94 4.14
C TYR A 81 -4.40 -4.65 2.75
N ALA A 82 -4.17 -5.59 1.85
CA ALA A 82 -4.62 -5.54 0.48
C ALA A 82 -5.59 -6.69 0.19
N LYS A 83 -6.63 -6.39 -0.58
CA LYS A 83 -7.67 -7.35 -0.96
C LYS A 83 -8.26 -7.00 -2.31
N ARG A 84 -8.50 -8.03 -3.13
CA ARG A 84 -9.36 -7.96 -4.31
C ARG A 84 -10.13 -9.27 -4.45
N ASN A 85 -11.45 -9.20 -4.65
CA ASN A 85 -12.33 -10.39 -4.63
C ASN A 85 -12.59 -10.99 -6.02
N ASP A 86 -12.33 -10.21 -7.07
CA ASP A 86 -12.59 -10.48 -8.48
C ASP A 86 -11.26 -10.65 -9.25
N TYR A 87 -10.21 -11.13 -8.60
CA TYR A 87 -8.90 -11.26 -9.23
C TYR A 87 -8.94 -12.40 -10.26
N PRO A 88 -8.71 -12.12 -11.55
CA PRO A 88 -8.73 -13.14 -12.58
C PRO A 88 -7.58 -14.14 -12.40
N GLN A 89 -7.90 -15.44 -12.37
CA GLN A 89 -6.89 -16.48 -12.29
C GLN A 89 -6.33 -16.78 -13.69
N PRO A 90 -5.03 -16.54 -13.95
CA PRO A 90 -4.47 -16.76 -15.28
C PRO A 90 -4.35 -18.25 -15.63
N ILE A 91 -4.31 -19.13 -14.62
CA ILE A 91 -4.21 -20.58 -14.75
C ILE A 91 -5.07 -21.20 -13.64
N SER A 92 -5.83 -22.23 -13.98
CA SER A 92 -6.55 -23.11 -13.08
C SER A 92 -6.13 -24.56 -13.31
N PHE A 93 -6.18 -25.37 -12.25
CA PHE A 93 -5.95 -26.83 -12.33
C PHE A 93 -7.28 -27.62 -12.30
N SER A 94 -8.42 -26.94 -12.39
CA SER A 94 -9.74 -27.58 -12.47
C SER A 94 -10.13 -27.90 -13.91
N ASP A 95 -10.77 -29.08 -14.06
CA ASP A 95 -11.39 -29.59 -15.30
C ASP A 95 -10.59 -29.39 -16.60
N PRO A 96 -9.38 -29.98 -16.72
CA PRO A 96 -8.60 -29.91 -17.95
C PRO A 96 -9.22 -30.77 -19.06
N SER A 97 -9.49 -30.15 -20.20
CA SER A 97 -9.96 -30.74 -21.46
C SER A 97 -8.95 -30.48 -22.58
N GLU A 98 -9.15 -31.11 -23.76
CA GLU A 98 -8.28 -30.89 -24.93
C GLU A 98 -8.22 -29.41 -25.34
N ASP A 99 -9.29 -28.65 -25.11
CA ASP A 99 -9.41 -27.24 -25.49
C ASP A 99 -8.74 -26.27 -24.49
N ASN A 100 -8.46 -26.69 -23.24
CA ASN A 100 -7.92 -25.82 -22.18
C ASN A 100 -6.71 -26.44 -21.43
N PHE A 101 -6.04 -27.44 -22.01
CA PHE A 101 -5.06 -28.32 -21.35
C PHE A 101 -3.97 -27.65 -20.49
N PHE A 102 -3.52 -26.44 -20.84
CA PHE A 102 -2.50 -25.68 -20.09
C PHE A 102 -3.06 -24.51 -19.25
N ARG A 103 -4.36 -24.20 -19.36
CA ARG A 103 -5.02 -23.10 -18.65
C ARG A 103 -6.07 -23.58 -17.63
N GLY A 104 -6.68 -24.76 -17.83
CA GLY A 104 -7.84 -25.24 -17.08
C GLY A 104 -9.06 -24.33 -17.20
N GLU A 105 -10.07 -24.54 -16.35
CA GLU A 105 -11.23 -23.65 -16.27
C GLU A 105 -10.92 -22.46 -15.34
N THR A 106 -10.59 -21.31 -15.94
CA THR A 106 -10.21 -20.09 -15.21
C THR A 106 -11.43 -19.42 -14.58
N ALA A 107 -11.33 -19.04 -13.30
CA ALA A 107 -12.34 -18.30 -12.57
C ALA A 107 -11.78 -17.01 -11.95
N THR A 108 -12.67 -16.17 -11.43
CA THR A 108 -12.26 -15.05 -10.56
C THR A 108 -12.11 -15.54 -9.12
N GLY A 109 -10.98 -15.21 -8.49
CA GLY A 109 -10.66 -15.58 -7.12
C GLY A 109 -10.40 -14.36 -6.22
N THR A 110 -10.22 -14.62 -4.93
CA THR A 110 -9.83 -13.58 -3.98
C THR A 110 -8.32 -13.60 -3.73
N ILE A 111 -7.64 -12.48 -3.97
CA ILE A 111 -6.26 -12.26 -3.57
C ILE A 111 -6.21 -11.39 -2.31
N LYS A 112 -5.33 -11.75 -1.36
CA LYS A 112 -5.07 -11.01 -0.13
C LYS A 112 -3.57 -10.85 0.06
N SER A 113 -3.15 -9.69 0.54
CA SER A 113 -1.76 -9.45 0.93
C SER A 113 -1.71 -8.64 2.22
N THR A 114 -0.77 -8.98 3.10
CA THR A 114 -0.55 -8.30 4.38
C THR A 114 0.91 -7.94 4.53
N GLY A 115 1.19 -6.78 5.11
CA GLY A 115 2.57 -6.36 5.38
C GLY A 115 2.67 -5.54 6.65
N PHE A 116 3.89 -5.53 7.18
CA PHE A 116 4.29 -4.70 8.32
C PHE A 116 5.51 -3.88 7.90
N GLN A 117 5.55 -2.61 8.27
CA GLN A 117 6.70 -1.74 8.09
C GLN A 117 7.06 -1.05 9.40
N LEU A 118 8.34 -1.09 9.75
CA LEU A 118 8.94 -0.25 10.79
C LEU A 118 9.46 1.04 10.15
N MET A 119 9.13 2.17 10.75
CA MET A 119 9.58 3.51 10.34
C MET A 119 10.40 4.10 11.48
N LEU A 120 11.61 4.56 11.14
CA LEU A 120 12.53 5.21 12.07
C LEU A 120 13.00 6.51 11.41
N SER A 121 12.81 7.62 12.10
CA SER A 121 13.33 8.92 11.71
C SER A 121 14.11 9.54 12.86
N TYR A 122 15.22 10.18 12.51
CA TYR A 122 16.01 10.99 13.42
C TYR A 122 16.34 12.30 12.73
N THR A 123 15.98 13.39 13.38
CA THR A 123 16.29 14.75 12.91
C THR A 123 17.15 15.42 13.98
N PHE A 124 18.24 16.07 13.56
CA PHE A 124 19.06 16.91 14.44
C PHE A 124 19.10 18.33 13.88
N THR A 125 18.73 19.30 14.70
CA THR A 125 18.62 20.71 14.32
C THR A 125 19.80 21.49 14.88
N PHE A 126 20.66 22.00 13.99
CA PHE A 126 21.77 22.89 14.37
C PHE A 126 21.25 24.28 14.75
N GLY A 127 21.79 24.85 15.82
CA GLY A 127 21.48 26.23 16.24
C GLY A 127 20.10 26.40 16.87
N ASN A 128 19.44 25.32 17.32
CA ASN A 128 18.18 25.42 18.05
C ASN A 128 18.42 26.03 19.44
N THR A 129 18.26 27.34 19.55
CA THR A 129 18.11 28.07 20.81
C THR A 129 16.66 27.93 21.30
N SER A 130 16.22 26.71 21.60
CA SER A 130 14.95 26.54 22.31
C SER A 130 15.11 27.15 23.70
N LYS A 131 14.42 28.27 23.88
CA LYS A 131 14.49 29.22 24.99
C LYS A 131 14.34 28.56 26.36
N GLU A 132 15.10 29.11 27.31
CA GLU A 132 14.78 29.09 28.73
C GLU A 132 13.28 29.38 28.96
N ASN A 133 12.62 28.48 29.70
CA ASN A 133 11.71 28.75 30.82
C ASN A 133 11.27 27.41 31.43
#